data_AF-A0A7V5K544-F1
#
_entry.id   AF-A0A7V5K544-F1
#
_cell.length_a   1.000
_cell.length_b   1.000
_cell.length_c   1.000
_cell.angle_alpha   90.00
_cell.angle_beta   90.00
_cell.angle_gamma   90.00
#
_symmetry.space_group_name_H-M   'P 1'
#
loop_
_entity.id
_entity.type
_entity.pdbx_description
1 polymer ?
#
loop_
_entity_poly.entity_id
_entity_poly.type
_entity_poly.pdbx_seq_one_letter_code
_entity_poly.pdbx_strand_id
1 'polypeptide(L)'
;MGVVAGLLELLMILVLVRLLVRPAEAYLHPMYRLLSRITDPVLLPSRYLTRTQGQGVMATVLALAVLRGVLYSAAAQLSLPRGVGQSLVELLQLLFQAYMVLWVVAVLGSRPYGTTLGEVVARAFIPLDAMLGLLGLRRQRIIPGSFMLLWVLFVLLATGIRAAF
;
A
#
# COMPACT_ATOMS: atom_id res chain seq x y z
N MET A 1 -21.77 9.52 5.96
CA MET A 1 -20.51 8.99 6.51
C MET A 1 -19.99 7.78 5.72
N GLY A 2 -20.79 6.72 5.52
CA GLY A 2 -20.33 5.51 4.80
C GLY A 2 -19.80 5.76 3.38
N VAL A 3 -20.42 6.67 2.62
CA VAL A 3 -19.97 7.02 1.25
C VAL A 3 -18.57 7.66 1.22
N VAL A 4 -18.26 8.54 2.17
CA VAL A 4 -16.95 9.21 2.25
C VAL A 4 -15.86 8.22 2.63
N ALA A 5 -16.14 7.34 3.59
CA ALA A 5 -15.21 6.28 3.97
C ALA A 5 -14.92 5.33 2.80
N GLY A 6 -15.95 4.90 2.06
CA GLY A 6 -15.80 4.07 0.87
C GLY A 6 -15.03 4.76 -0.26
N LEU A 7 -15.26 6.07 -0.46
CA LEU A 7 -14.48 6.86 -1.43
C LEU A 7 -12.99 6.92 -1.06
N LEU A 8 -12.67 7.11 0.23
CA LEU A 8 -11.27 7.10 0.69
C LEU A 8 -10.62 5.74 0.52
N GLU A 9 -11.35 4.66 0.80
CA GLU A 9 -10.88 3.29 0.60
C GLU A 9 -10.60 3.00 -0.88
N LEU A 10 -11.54 3.35 -1.76
CA LEU A 10 -11.35 3.24 -3.20
C LEU A 10 -10.12 4.04 -3.67
N LEU A 11 -9.94 5.26 -3.14
CA LEU A 11 -8.84 6.13 -3.50
C LEU A 11 -7.49 5.59 -2.99
N MET A 12 -7.44 5.01 -1.77
CA MET A 12 -6.26 4.28 -1.28
C MET A 12 -5.92 3.10 -2.20
N ILE A 13 -6.91 2.29 -2.59
CA ILE A 13 -6.70 1.15 -3.48
C ILE A 13 -6.15 1.63 -4.83
N LEU A 14 -6.75 2.66 -5.44
CA LEU A 14 -6.29 3.23 -6.71
C LEU A 14 -4.85 3.74 -6.63
N VAL A 15 -4.50 4.41 -5.53
CA VAL A 15 -3.15 4.90 -5.29
C VAL A 15 -2.16 3.75 -5.07
N LEU A 16 -2.56 2.68 -4.38
CA LEU A 16 -1.74 1.47 -4.24
C LEU A 16 -1.54 0.74 -5.58
N VAL A 17 -2.58 0.63 -6.41
CA VAL A 17 -2.48 0.05 -7.74
C VAL A 17 -1.47 0.81 -8.60
N ARG A 18 -1.31 2.12 -8.38
CA ARG A 18 -0.29 2.92 -9.07
C ARG A 18 1.15 2.49 -8.78
N LEU A 19 1.44 1.77 -7.70
CA LEU A 19 2.77 1.17 -7.49
C LEU A 19 3.08 0.05 -8.48
N LEU A 20 2.06 -0.59 -9.06
CA LEU A 20 2.25 -1.67 -10.03
C LEU A 20 2.59 -1.13 -11.43
N VAL A 21 2.16 0.10 -11.74
CA VAL A 21 2.27 0.69 -13.09
C VAL A 21 3.46 1.65 -13.17
N ARG A 22 4.40 1.42 -14.10
CA ARG A 22 5.50 2.37 -14.31
C ARG A 22 5.02 3.65 -15.00
N PRO A 23 5.61 4.82 -14.70
CA PRO A 23 5.29 6.06 -15.43
C PRO A 23 5.50 5.95 -16.94
N ALA A 24 6.51 5.20 -17.37
CA ALA A 24 6.78 4.96 -18.79
C ALA A 24 5.70 4.10 -19.47
N GLU A 25 5.04 3.21 -18.72
CA GLU A 25 3.97 2.34 -19.22
C GLU A 25 2.62 3.07 -19.29
N ALA A 26 2.48 4.21 -18.61
CA ALA A 26 1.24 4.99 -18.58
C ALA A 26 0.83 5.55 -19.95
N TYR A 27 1.78 5.72 -20.87
CA TYR A 27 1.51 6.20 -22.23
C TYR A 27 1.18 5.08 -23.23
N LEU A 28 1.43 3.82 -22.86
CA LEU A 28 1.26 2.66 -23.75
C LEU A 28 -0.16 2.09 -23.72
N HIS A 29 -0.84 2.17 -22.57
CA HIS A 29 -2.21 1.65 -22.43
C HIS A 29 -3.20 2.71 -21.92
N PRO A 30 -4.38 2.84 -22.54
CA PRO A 30 -5.39 3.84 -22.15
C PRO A 30 -5.87 3.66 -20.70
N MET A 31 -5.93 2.42 -20.20
CA MET A 31 -6.27 2.10 -18.81
C MET A 31 -5.26 2.69 -17.82
N TYR A 32 -3.96 2.54 -18.10
CA TYR A 32 -2.90 3.09 -17.25
C TYR A 32 -2.86 4.63 -17.29
N ARG A 33 -3.19 5.22 -18.44
CA ARG A 33 -3.34 6.67 -18.58
C ARG A 33 -4.51 7.21 -17.76
N LEU A 34 -5.62 6.48 -17.72
CA LEU A 34 -6.78 6.86 -16.91
C LEU A 34 -6.47 6.76 -15.42
N LEU A 35 -5.83 5.66 -15.00
CA LEU A 35 -5.35 5.48 -13.62
C LEU A 35 -4.42 6.62 -13.21
N SER A 36 -3.43 6.98 -14.05
CA SER A 36 -2.49 8.05 -13.73
C SER A 36 -3.19 9.40 -13.63
N ARG A 37 -4.14 9.69 -14.53
CA ARG A 37 -4.90 10.95 -14.52
C ARG A 37 -5.76 11.14 -13.26
N ILE A 38 -6.33 10.05 -12.74
CA ILE A 38 -7.13 10.09 -11.50
C ILE A 38 -6.24 10.24 -10.27
N THR A 39 -5.10 9.54 -10.24
CA THR A 39 -4.23 9.49 -9.06
C THR A 39 -3.19 10.62 -9.01
N ASP A 40 -2.86 11.26 -10.13
CA ASP A 40 -1.94 12.40 -10.20
C ASP A 40 -2.32 13.56 -9.27
N PRO A 41 -3.55 14.09 -9.26
CA PRO A 41 -3.90 15.21 -8.38
C PRO A 41 -3.72 14.89 -6.90
N VAL A 42 -3.93 13.63 -6.51
CA VAL A 42 -3.71 13.15 -5.13
C VAL A 42 -2.22 13.05 -4.81
N LEU A 43 -1.39 12.68 -5.79
CA LEU A 43 0.05 12.50 -5.62
C LEU A 43 0.85 13.80 -5.73
N LEU A 44 0.31 14.86 -6.34
CA LEU A 44 1.01 16.14 -6.51
C LEU A 44 1.63 16.69 -5.21
N PRO A 45 0.92 16.75 -4.07
CA PRO A 45 1.48 17.26 -2.82
C PRO A 45 2.67 16.41 -2.34
N SER A 46 2.58 15.09 -2.49
CA SER A 46 3.63 14.18 -2.04
C SER A 46 4.92 14.27 -2.88
N ARG A 47 4.82 14.71 -4.14
CA ARG A 47 5.99 14.90 -5.01
C ARG A 47 6.89 16.04 -4.54
N TYR A 48 6.34 17.02 -3.83
CA TYR A 48 7.14 18.08 -3.22
C TYR A 48 7.94 17.59 -2.01
N LEU A 49 7.42 16.60 -1.29
CA LEU A 49 8.01 16.06 -0.06
C LEU A 49 8.98 14.89 -0.31
N THR A 50 8.81 14.17 -1.42
CA THR A 50 9.52 12.90 -1.65
C THR A 50 10.33 12.92 -2.94
N ARG A 51 11.51 12.30 -2.91
CA ARG A 51 12.42 12.23 -4.08
C ARG A 51 12.07 11.11 -5.05
N THR A 52 11.41 10.05 -4.55
CA THR A 52 11.07 8.87 -5.36
C THR A 52 9.56 8.67 -5.41
N GLN A 53 9.05 8.21 -6.56
CA GLN A 53 7.62 7.98 -6.75
C GLN A 53 7.04 6.99 -5.72
N GLY A 54 7.78 5.92 -5.40
CA GLY A 54 7.33 4.94 -4.41
C GLY A 54 7.17 5.54 -3.00
N GLN A 55 8.08 6.43 -2.59
CA GLN A 55 7.95 7.16 -1.33
C GLN A 55 6.75 8.10 -1.35
N GLY A 56 6.49 8.79 -2.47
CA GLY A 56 5.30 9.66 -2.60
C GLY A 56 4.00 8.90 -2.48
N VAL A 57 3.91 7.73 -3.12
CA VAL A 57 2.75 6.84 -2.99
C VAL A 57 2.58 6.38 -1.53
N MET A 58 3.65 5.91 -0.88
CA MET A 58 3.57 5.50 0.53
C MET A 58 3.14 6.66 1.45
N ALA A 59 3.69 7.85 1.24
CA ALA A 59 3.33 9.04 2.02
C ALA A 59 1.87 9.44 1.84
N THR A 60 1.35 9.40 0.61
CA THR A 60 -0.08 9.67 0.36
C THR A 60 -1.00 8.61 0.97
N VAL A 61 -0.65 7.33 0.84
CA VAL A 61 -1.41 6.24 1.46
C VAL A 61 -1.45 6.39 2.98
N LEU A 62 -0.31 6.72 3.61
CA LEU A 62 -0.25 7.01 5.05
C LEU A 62 -1.10 8.22 5.42
N ALA A 63 -1.01 9.32 4.67
CA ALA A 63 -1.82 10.51 4.92
C ALA A 63 -3.33 10.22 4.81
N LEU A 64 -3.75 9.43 3.81
CA LEU A 64 -5.13 8.99 3.64
C LEU A 64 -5.57 8.07 4.78
N ALA A 65 -4.71 7.16 5.24
CA ALA A 65 -5.00 6.30 6.38
C ALA A 65 -5.18 7.11 7.67
N VAL A 66 -4.35 8.14 7.90
CA VAL A 66 -4.51 9.06 9.04
C VAL A 66 -5.82 9.83 8.92
N LEU A 67 -6.12 10.40 7.75
CA LEU A 67 -7.37 11.13 7.49
C LEU A 67 -8.60 10.25 7.76
N ARG A 68 -8.57 9.01 7.29
CA ARG A 68 -9.61 8.01 7.54
C ARG A 68 -9.76 7.73 9.04
N GLY A 69 -8.65 7.60 9.78
CA GLY A 69 -8.67 7.42 11.23
C GLY A 69 -9.27 8.61 11.98
N VAL A 70 -9.00 9.83 11.53
CA VAL A 70 -9.64 11.04 12.06
C VAL A 70 -11.14 11.02 11.80
N LEU A 71 -11.57 10.63 10.60
CA LEU A 71 -12.99 10.46 10.30
C LEU A 71 -13.64 9.39 11.18
N TYR A 72 -12.94 8.29 11.48
CA TYR A 72 -13.45 7.28 12.42
C TYR A 72 -13.59 7.82 13.84
N SER A 73 -12.64 8.63 14.33
CA SER A 73 -12.82 9.29 15.63
C SER A 73 -14.02 10.25 15.64
N ALA A 74 -14.24 10.99 14.57
CA ALA A 74 -15.37 11.92 14.45
C ALA A 74 -16.73 11.21 14.34
N ALA A 75 -16.78 10.05 13.67
CA ALA A 75 -18.03 9.32 13.40
C ALA A 75 -18.41 8.31 14.49
N ALA A 76 -17.43 7.61 15.06
CA ALA A 76 -17.66 6.47 15.96
C ALA A 76 -17.43 6.79 17.45
N GLN A 77 -17.22 8.06 17.80
CA GLN A 77 -16.88 8.51 19.17
C GLN A 77 -15.65 7.77 19.76
N LEU A 78 -14.77 7.26 18.90
CA LEU A 78 -13.52 6.65 19.32
C LEU A 78 -12.50 7.74 19.61
N SER A 79 -11.60 7.49 20.57
CA SER A 79 -10.46 8.37 20.78
C SER A 79 -9.63 8.47 19.49
N LEU A 80 -9.13 9.67 19.18
CA LEU A 80 -8.30 9.91 18.00
C LEU A 80 -7.16 8.88 17.81
N PRO A 81 -6.37 8.51 18.84
CA PRO A 81 -5.33 7.50 18.68
C PRO A 81 -5.88 6.11 18.33
N ARG A 82 -7.04 5.72 18.86
CA ARG A 82 -7.69 4.45 18.51
C ARG A 82 -8.23 4.45 17.08
N GLY A 83 -8.82 5.56 16.64
CA GLY A 83 -9.31 5.72 15.26
C GLY A 83 -8.18 5.64 14.23
N VAL A 84 -7.06 6.33 14.47
CA VAL A 84 -5.86 6.26 13.61
C VAL A 84 -5.24 4.87 13.65
N GLY A 85 -5.10 4.27 14.83
CA GLY A 85 -4.59 2.91 14.98
C GLY A 85 -5.41 1.89 14.19
N GLN A 86 -6.74 1.92 14.34
CA GLN A 86 -7.65 1.03 13.62
C GLN A 86 -7.50 1.18 12.10
N SER A 87 -7.43 2.41 11.59
CA SER A 87 -7.23 2.67 10.16
C SER A 87 -5.90 2.13 9.63
N LEU A 88 -4.82 2.24 10.42
CA LEU A 88 -3.51 1.67 10.07
C LEU A 88 -3.51 0.14 10.06
N VAL A 89 -4.23 -0.50 11.00
CA VAL A 89 -4.40 -1.96 11.00
C VAL A 89 -5.15 -2.42 9.75
N GLU A 90 -6.22 -1.72 9.38
CA GLU A 90 -6.98 -2.03 8.18
C GLU A 90 -6.16 -1.80 6.91
N LEU A 91 -5.32 -0.77 6.87
CA LEU A 91 -4.36 -0.57 5.78
C LEU A 91 -3.36 -1.73 5.68
N LEU A 92 -2.80 -2.19 6.80
CA LEU A 92 -1.90 -3.34 6.83
C LEU A 92 -2.61 -4.62 6.38
N GLN A 93 -3.85 -4.82 6.79
CA GLN A 93 -4.68 -5.94 6.34
C GLN A 93 -4.91 -5.88 4.83
N LEU A 94 -5.23 -4.71 4.27
CA LEU A 94 -5.39 -4.52 2.83
C LEU A 94 -4.10 -4.82 2.07
N LEU A 95 -2.96 -4.33 2.56
CA LEU A 95 -1.64 -4.62 1.98
C LEU A 95 -1.33 -6.11 2.03
N PHE A 96 -1.67 -6.78 3.13
CA PHE A 96 -1.49 -8.22 3.28
C PHE A 96 -2.38 -9.01 2.31
N GLN A 97 -3.66 -8.65 2.17
CA GLN A 97 -4.57 -9.27 1.20
C GLN A 97 -4.07 -9.07 -0.24
N ALA A 98 -3.68 -7.85 -0.60
CA ALA A 98 -3.12 -7.54 -1.91
C ALA A 98 -1.85 -8.36 -2.16
N TYR A 99 -0.96 -8.46 -1.16
CA TYR A 99 0.22 -9.32 -1.23
C TYR A 99 -0.15 -10.77 -1.51
N MET A 100 -1.09 -11.34 -0.76
CA MET A 100 -1.49 -12.74 -0.92
C MET A 100 -2.08 -13.01 -2.31
N VAL A 101 -2.93 -12.11 -2.81
CA VAL A 101 -3.50 -12.22 -4.16
C VAL A 101 -2.39 -12.20 -5.21
N LEU A 102 -1.47 -11.24 -5.14
CA LEU A 102 -0.36 -11.12 -6.08
C LEU A 102 0.58 -12.33 -6.01
N TRP A 103 0.83 -12.84 -4.81
CA TRP A 103 1.64 -14.04 -4.60
C TRP A 103 0.98 -15.28 -5.23
N VAL A 104 -0.30 -15.52 -4.95
CA VAL A 104 -1.07 -16.63 -5.54
C VAL A 104 -1.07 -16.54 -7.07
N VAL A 105 -1.34 -15.36 -7.62
CA VAL A 105 -1.30 -15.12 -9.08
C VAL A 105 0.09 -15.38 -9.65
N ALA A 106 1.16 -14.98 -8.96
CA ALA A 106 2.53 -15.24 -9.40
C ALA A 106 2.89 -16.73 -9.37
N VAL A 107 2.47 -17.47 -8.33
CA VAL A 107 2.69 -18.93 -8.23
C VAL A 107 1.93 -19.67 -9.33
N LEU A 108 0.66 -19.35 -9.54
CA LEU A 108 -0.18 -19.99 -10.56
C LEU A 108 0.21 -19.58 -11.99
N GLY A 109 0.74 -18.37 -12.18
CA GLY A 109 1.16 -17.82 -13.46
C GLY A 109 2.53 -18.27 -13.95
N SER A 110 3.20 -19.18 -13.23
CA SER A 110 4.55 -19.68 -13.55
C SER A 110 4.60 -20.59 -14.79
N ARG A 111 4.23 -20.05 -15.96
CA ARG A 111 4.62 -20.62 -17.26
C ARG A 111 6.09 -20.28 -17.56
N PRO A 112 6.87 -21.20 -18.15
CA PRO A 112 8.33 -21.09 -18.23
C PRO A 112 8.89 -20.09 -19.25
N TYR A 113 8.07 -19.26 -19.90
CA TYR A 113 8.54 -18.27 -20.87
C TYR A 113 8.01 -16.86 -20.54
N GLY A 114 8.92 -15.98 -20.08
CA GLY A 114 8.77 -14.52 -20.15
C GLY A 114 8.05 -13.81 -18.98
N THR A 115 8.78 -13.54 -17.91
CA THR A 115 8.86 -12.25 -17.17
C THR A 115 7.67 -11.27 -17.10
N THR A 116 6.41 -11.69 -16.93
CA THR A 116 5.27 -10.73 -16.97
C THR A 116 4.59 -10.44 -15.64
N LEU A 117 4.50 -11.37 -14.70
CA LEU A 117 3.80 -11.14 -13.42
C LEU A 117 4.73 -10.99 -12.21
N GLY A 118 5.73 -11.85 -12.07
CA GLY A 118 6.68 -11.78 -10.94
C GLY A 118 7.41 -10.43 -10.84
N GLU A 119 7.74 -9.82 -11.98
CA GLU A 119 8.34 -8.48 -12.00
C GLU A 119 7.36 -7.38 -11.59
N VAL A 120 6.09 -7.48 -11.99
CA VAL A 120 5.05 -6.51 -11.60
C VAL A 120 4.78 -6.61 -10.10
N VAL A 121 4.73 -7.83 -9.57
CA VAL A 121 4.61 -8.10 -8.14
C VAL A 121 5.81 -7.54 -7.39
N ALA A 122 7.04 -7.82 -7.82
CA ALA A 122 8.24 -7.29 -7.19
C ALA A 122 8.28 -5.75 -7.17
N ARG A 123 7.70 -5.08 -8.19
CA ARG A 123 7.61 -3.61 -8.24
C ARG A 123 6.70 -3.04 -7.16
N ALA A 124 5.57 -3.69 -6.88
CA ALA A 124 4.65 -3.28 -5.82
C ALA A 124 5.34 -3.27 -4.44
N PHE A 125 6.34 -4.14 -4.26
CA PHE A 125 7.07 -4.30 -3.00
C PHE A 125 8.35 -3.48 -2.87
N ILE A 126 8.78 -2.74 -3.90
CA ILE A 126 9.94 -1.83 -3.82
C ILE A 126 9.99 -0.97 -2.53
N PRO A 127 8.90 -0.31 -2.10
CA PRO A 127 8.95 0.48 -0.87
C PRO A 127 9.13 -0.37 0.39
N LEU A 128 8.50 -1.55 0.46
CA LEU A 128 8.69 -2.51 1.55
C LEU A 128 10.12 -3.09 1.56
N ASP A 129 10.66 -3.36 0.38
CA ASP A 129 12.02 -3.86 0.20
C ASP A 129 13.07 -2.84 0.62
N ALA A 130 12.79 -1.55 0.42
CA ALA A 130 13.64 -0.47 0.93
C ALA A 130 13.69 -0.49 2.47
N MET A 131 12.57 -0.77 3.15
CA MET A 131 12.54 -0.91 4.61
C MET A 131 13.28 -2.18 5.08
N LEU A 132 13.12 -3.31 4.37
CA LEU A 132 13.88 -4.53 4.65
C LEU A 132 15.39 -4.34 4.44
N GLY A 133 15.78 -3.53 3.47
CA GLY A 133 17.17 -3.15 3.22
C GLY A 133 17.80 -2.43 4.41
N LEU A 134 17.03 -1.59 5.12
CA LEU A 134 17.48 -0.95 6.36
C LEU A 134 17.73 -1.97 7.49
N LEU A 135 17.05 -3.11 7.45
CA LEU A 135 17.22 -4.22 8.40
C LEU A 135 18.34 -5.20 7.99
N GLY A 136 19.09 -4.90 6.92
CA GLY A 136 20.22 -5.71 6.47
C GLY A 136 19.83 -7.01 5.73
N LEU A 137 18.56 -7.18 5.35
CA LEU A 137 18.10 -8.38 4.65
C LEU A 137 18.44 -8.30 3.14
N ARG A 138 19.00 -9.40 2.62
CA ARG A 138 19.50 -9.48 1.23
C ARG A 138 18.34 -9.59 0.23
N ARG A 139 18.35 -8.75 -0.81
CA ARG A 139 17.32 -8.60 -1.87
C ARG A 139 16.95 -9.85 -2.70
N GLN A 140 17.47 -11.04 -2.40
CA GLN A 140 17.18 -12.26 -3.18
C GLN A 140 16.11 -13.15 -2.54
N ARG A 141 15.79 -12.95 -1.25
CA ARG A 141 14.74 -13.71 -0.51
C ARG A 141 13.47 -12.88 -0.25
N ILE A 142 13.22 -11.89 -1.10
CA ILE A 142 12.29 -10.80 -0.84
C ILE A 142 10.85 -11.27 -0.63
N ILE A 143 10.38 -12.27 -1.37
CA ILE A 143 8.97 -12.68 -1.32
C ILE A 143 8.57 -13.09 0.11
N PRO A 144 9.20 -14.09 0.77
CA PRO A 144 8.86 -14.43 2.15
C PRO A 144 9.29 -13.36 3.18
N GLY A 145 10.33 -12.57 2.89
CA GLY A 145 10.79 -11.51 3.80
C GLY A 145 9.75 -10.38 3.96
N SER A 146 9.18 -9.90 2.86
CA SER A 146 8.16 -8.85 2.87
C SER A 146 6.87 -9.33 3.52
N PHE A 147 6.51 -10.61 3.35
CA PHE A 147 5.41 -11.24 4.08
C PHE A 147 5.63 -11.22 5.60
N MET A 148 6.80 -11.68 6.05
CA MET A 148 7.11 -11.74 7.48
C MET A 148 7.12 -10.35 8.12
N LEU A 149 7.67 -9.35 7.42
CA LEU A 149 7.66 -7.97 7.90
C LEU A 149 6.24 -7.41 8.01
N LEU A 150 5.39 -7.59 6.98
CA LEU A 150 3.99 -7.17 7.03
C LEU A 150 3.24 -7.86 8.18
N TRP A 151 3.47 -9.16 8.37
CA TRP A 151 2.84 -9.93 9.44
C TRP A 151 3.28 -9.46 10.83
N VAL A 152 4.58 -9.27 11.05
CA VAL A 152 5.11 -8.75 12.32
C VAL A 152 4.57 -7.34 12.60
N LEU A 153 4.58 -6.44 11.61
CA LEU A 153 4.01 -5.09 11.75
C LEU A 153 2.52 -5.15 12.10
N PHE A 154 1.76 -6.02 11.44
CA PHE A 154 0.34 -6.21 11.71
C PHE A 154 0.11 -6.68 13.16
N VAL A 155 0.82 -7.73 13.60
CA VAL A 155 0.67 -8.27 14.95
C VAL A 155 1.08 -7.24 16.01
N LEU A 156 2.20 -6.55 15.82
CA LEU A 156 2.68 -5.53 16.76
C LEU A 156 1.68 -4.37 16.87
N LEU A 157 1.19 -3.87 15.74
CA LEU A 157 0.24 -2.76 15.72
C LEU A 157 -1.11 -3.16 16.32
N ALA A 158 -1.66 -4.31 15.92
CA ALA A 158 -2.94 -4.80 16.43
C ALA A 158 -2.89 -5.08 17.94
N THR A 159 -1.79 -5.66 18.42
CA THR A 159 -1.59 -5.92 19.86
C THR A 159 -1.40 -4.61 20.62
N GLY A 160 -0.62 -3.67 20.07
CA GLY A 160 -0.39 -2.35 20.67
C GLY A 160 -1.69 -1.55 20.83
N ILE A 161 -2.57 -1.56 19.83
CA ILE A 161 -3.86 -0.85 19.90
C ILE A 161 -4.77 -1.48 20.96
N ARG A 162 -4.85 -2.82 21.02
CA ARG A 162 -5.67 -3.54 22.01
C ARG A 162 -5.15 -3.40 23.44
N ALA A 163 -3.84 -3.26 23.62
CA ALA A 163 -3.23 -3.10 24.93
C ALA A 163 -3.36 -1.65 25.45
N ALA A 164 -3.39 -0.66 24.54
CA ALA A 164 -3.45 0.74 24.88
C ALA A 164 -4.88 1.31 25.03
N PHE A 165 -5.90 0.66 24.44
CA PHE A 165 -7.30 1.15 24.38
C PHE A 165 -8.33 0.04 24.34
#